data_AF-A0A382XS12-F1
#
_entry.id   AF-A0A382XS12-F1
#
_cell.length_a   1.000
_cell.length_b   1.000
_cell.length_c   1.000
_cell.angle_alpha   90.00
_cell.angle_beta   90.00
_cell.angle_gamma   90.00
#
_symmetry.space_group_name_H-M   'P 1'
#
loop_
_entity.id
_entity.type
_entity.pdbx_description
1 polymer ?
#
loop_
_entity_poly.entity_id
_entity_poly.type
_entity_poly.pdbx_seq_one_letter_code
_entity_poly.pdbx_strand_id
1 'polypeptide(L)'
;EGGFLRRLREGEGTWMGHVLEHVAIELQQLAGANVTFGKTRGTGDEGVYHVVYSYEEERVGLAAGQLAFNLIQQLLPEDLRTQKLDADQRFDFSEELDDLIAFAQRRQFGPSTASLVKAAEARDIPWLRLNDYSLVQFGHGKHQQRVQATITSQTRHIAVEISSDKEETHKILADLGLPVPRQELVRSPKRAISIAERMGYPVVIKPYNGNHGRGVSLNLRNDAQIEEAMERALQHARTAVIETMIDGFDHRMLVINGELAAVAKRVPG
;
A
#
# COMPACT_ATOMS: atom_id res chain seq x y z
N GLU A 1 -3.10 32.25 11.36
CA GLU A 1 -3.39 33.16 10.23
C GLU A 1 -2.09 33.47 9.50
N GLY A 2 -1.99 33.15 8.21
CA GLY A 2 -0.73 33.17 7.44
C GLY A 2 -0.61 34.37 6.49
N GLY A 3 0.63 34.69 6.07
CA GLY A 3 0.93 35.84 5.19
C GLY A 3 0.22 35.82 3.83
N PHE A 4 -0.14 34.64 3.32
CA PHE A 4 -0.92 34.47 2.08
C PHE A 4 -2.35 35.02 2.20
N LEU A 5 -3.10 34.58 3.22
CA LEU A 5 -4.49 35.04 3.46
C LEU A 5 -4.57 36.54 3.70
N ARG A 6 -3.54 37.11 4.34
CA ARG A 6 -3.43 38.56 4.54
C ARG A 6 -3.28 39.30 3.21
N ARG A 7 -2.37 38.85 2.32
CA ARG A 7 -2.17 39.45 0.99
C ARG A 7 -3.36 39.30 0.05
N LEU A 8 -4.21 38.30 0.25
CA LEU A 8 -5.47 38.18 -0.50
C LEU A 8 -6.51 39.24 -0.10
N ARG A 9 -6.45 39.74 1.13
CA ARG A 9 -7.45 40.67 1.69
C ARG A 9 -6.98 42.13 1.76
N GLU A 10 -5.67 42.36 1.74
CA GLU A 10 -5.05 43.66 1.93
C GLU A 10 -4.20 44.06 0.70
N GLY A 11 -4.14 45.35 0.37
CA GLY A 11 -3.25 45.91 -0.66
C GLY A 11 -3.74 45.67 -2.10
N GLU A 12 -2.79 45.42 -3.02
CA GLU A 12 -3.05 45.16 -4.45
C GLU A 12 -3.38 43.68 -4.75
N GLY A 13 -3.48 42.83 -3.73
CA GLY A 13 -3.68 41.38 -3.88
C GLY A 13 -2.37 40.60 -4.02
N THR A 14 -2.45 39.42 -4.66
CA THR A 14 -1.30 38.54 -4.93
C THR A 14 -1.33 38.05 -6.37
N TRP A 15 -0.18 37.62 -6.88
CA TRP A 15 -0.05 37.10 -8.25
C TRP A 15 -0.77 35.77 -8.42
N MET A 16 -1.35 35.53 -9.60
CA MET A 16 -2.07 34.28 -9.89
C MET A 16 -1.17 33.05 -9.81
N GLY A 17 0.10 33.16 -10.24
CA GLY A 17 1.08 32.09 -10.08
C GLY A 17 1.30 31.69 -8.61
N HIS A 18 1.25 32.68 -7.69
CA HIS A 18 1.39 32.44 -6.26
C HIS A 18 0.14 31.82 -5.64
N VAL A 19 -1.05 32.11 -6.18
CA VAL A 19 -2.29 31.40 -5.83
C VAL A 19 -2.20 29.94 -6.28
N LEU A 20 -1.84 29.70 -7.53
CA LEU A 20 -1.66 28.35 -8.09
C LEU A 20 -0.67 27.52 -7.26
N GLU A 21 0.47 28.10 -6.89
CA GLU A 21 1.47 27.48 -6.02
C GLU A 21 0.86 26.98 -4.70
N HIS A 22 0.18 27.86 -3.97
CA HIS A 22 -0.39 27.51 -2.67
C HIS A 22 -1.54 26.51 -2.78
N VAL A 23 -2.39 26.63 -3.78
CA VAL A 23 -3.48 25.68 -4.02
C VAL A 23 -2.92 24.30 -4.38
N ALA A 24 -1.90 24.22 -5.23
CA ALA A 24 -1.27 22.95 -5.57
C ALA A 24 -0.59 22.27 -4.36
N ILE A 25 0.03 23.05 -3.47
CA ILE A 25 0.60 22.53 -2.21
C ILE A 25 -0.51 22.01 -1.30
N GLU A 26 -1.59 22.77 -1.12
CA GLU A 26 -2.72 22.38 -0.26
C GLU A 26 -3.41 21.11 -0.77
N LEU A 27 -3.65 20.99 -2.08
CA LEU A 27 -4.23 19.79 -2.69
C LEU A 27 -3.36 18.54 -2.48
N GLN A 28 -2.04 18.69 -2.53
CA GLN A 28 -1.12 17.60 -2.19
C GLN A 28 -1.21 17.22 -0.70
N GLN A 29 -1.36 18.20 0.20
CA GLN A 29 -1.54 17.94 1.64
C GLN A 29 -2.87 17.23 1.93
N LEU A 30 -3.95 17.64 1.26
CA LEU A 30 -5.24 16.95 1.33
C LEU A 30 -5.16 15.51 0.80
N ALA A 31 -4.31 15.27 -0.21
CA ALA A 31 -3.98 13.93 -0.70
C ALA A 31 -2.99 13.14 0.19
N GLY A 32 -2.55 13.73 1.30
CA GLY A 32 -1.72 13.09 2.33
C GLY A 32 -0.20 13.24 2.15
N ALA A 33 0.27 14.07 1.23
CA ALA A 33 1.70 14.38 1.07
C ALA A 33 2.16 15.45 2.07
N ASN A 34 3.40 15.37 2.56
CA ASN A 34 3.99 16.35 3.47
C ASN A 34 4.91 17.33 2.73
N VAL A 35 4.31 18.20 1.92
CA VAL A 35 5.03 19.19 1.10
C VAL A 35 4.70 20.61 1.55
N THR A 36 5.71 21.48 1.58
CA THR A 36 5.55 22.87 2.07
C THR A 36 6.30 23.92 1.26
N PHE A 37 7.24 23.51 0.40
CA PHE A 37 8.05 24.44 -0.36
C PHE A 37 7.34 24.86 -1.64
N GLY A 38 7.30 26.17 -1.87
CA GLY A 38 6.80 26.78 -3.09
C GLY A 38 7.59 28.05 -3.42
N LYS A 39 7.66 28.38 -4.71
CA LYS A 39 8.25 29.63 -5.19
C LYS A 39 7.70 30.05 -6.55
N THR A 40 7.16 31.26 -6.58
CA THR A 40 6.69 31.92 -7.81
C THR A 40 7.61 33.09 -8.18
N ARG A 41 7.93 33.21 -9.47
CA ARG A 41 8.71 34.32 -10.05
C ARG A 41 8.09 34.75 -11.37
N GLY A 42 8.04 36.06 -11.65
CA GLY A 42 7.66 36.57 -12.96
C GLY A 42 8.75 36.28 -14.00
N THR A 43 8.37 36.20 -15.28
CA THR A 43 9.31 35.99 -16.40
C THR A 43 9.85 37.30 -17.00
N GLY A 44 9.24 38.42 -16.67
CA GLY A 44 9.46 39.73 -17.31
C GLY A 44 8.27 40.19 -18.14
N ASP A 45 7.47 39.25 -18.64
CA ASP A 45 6.20 39.51 -19.32
C ASP A 45 5.06 39.59 -18.30
N GLU A 46 4.13 40.53 -18.49
CA GLU A 46 2.96 40.67 -17.62
C GLU A 46 2.07 39.43 -17.71
N GLY A 47 1.68 38.90 -16.55
CA GLY A 47 0.81 37.72 -16.46
C GLY A 47 1.50 36.38 -16.68
N VAL A 48 2.81 36.34 -16.94
CA VAL A 48 3.56 35.11 -17.16
C VAL A 48 4.48 34.81 -15.96
N TYR A 49 4.35 33.61 -15.40
CA TYR A 49 5.02 33.21 -14.17
C TYR A 49 5.71 31.85 -14.28
N HIS A 50 6.90 31.73 -13.69
CA HIS A 50 7.47 30.46 -13.31
C HIS A 50 7.00 30.10 -11.90
N VAL A 51 6.36 28.93 -11.79
CA VAL A 51 5.88 28.38 -10.52
C VAL A 51 6.61 27.08 -10.24
N VAL A 52 7.18 26.97 -9.05
CA VAL A 52 7.83 25.75 -8.57
C VAL A 52 7.22 25.40 -7.21
N TYR A 53 6.88 24.14 -7.01
CA TYR A 53 6.46 23.60 -5.72
C TYR A 53 7.04 22.21 -5.52
N SER A 54 7.26 21.83 -4.26
CA SER A 54 7.75 20.49 -3.91
C SER A 54 6.67 19.42 -4.10
N TYR A 55 7.12 18.20 -4.37
CA TYR A 55 6.30 17.00 -4.44
C TYR A 55 7.01 15.83 -3.72
N GLU A 56 6.25 14.89 -3.17
CA GLU A 56 6.78 13.59 -2.74
C GLU A 56 6.75 12.56 -3.88
N GLU A 57 5.72 12.62 -4.72
CA GLU A 57 5.56 11.81 -5.91
C GLU A 57 5.19 12.73 -7.08
N GLU A 58 5.99 12.67 -8.16
CA GLU A 58 5.93 13.63 -9.27
C GLU A 58 4.57 13.66 -9.94
N ARG A 59 3.96 12.49 -10.17
CA ARG A 59 2.66 12.42 -10.87
C ARG A 59 1.53 12.97 -10.00
N VAL A 60 1.59 12.76 -8.68
CA VAL A 60 0.65 13.38 -7.72
C VAL A 60 0.83 14.89 -7.71
N GLY A 61 2.07 15.39 -7.70
CA GLY A 61 2.38 16.82 -7.79
C GLY A 61 1.82 17.46 -9.07
N LEU A 62 2.04 16.82 -10.22
CA LEU A 62 1.50 17.27 -11.51
C LEU A 62 -0.04 17.26 -11.53
N ALA A 63 -0.67 16.19 -11.01
CA ALA A 63 -2.13 16.10 -10.94
C ALA A 63 -2.73 17.18 -10.02
N ALA A 64 -2.11 17.43 -8.86
CA ALA A 64 -2.52 18.49 -7.95
C ALA A 64 -2.35 19.88 -8.59
N GLY A 65 -1.26 20.11 -9.34
CA GLY A 65 -1.06 21.33 -10.11
C GLY A 65 -2.13 21.55 -11.18
N GLN A 66 -2.50 20.48 -11.90
CA GLN A 66 -3.56 20.54 -12.90
C GLN A 66 -4.93 20.82 -12.26
N LEU A 67 -5.25 20.15 -11.15
CA LEU A 67 -6.48 20.41 -10.41
C LEU A 67 -6.52 21.83 -9.85
N ALA A 68 -5.42 22.33 -9.30
CA ALA A 68 -5.29 23.71 -8.85
C ALA A 68 -5.55 24.71 -9.98
N PHE A 69 -4.97 24.45 -11.16
CA PHE A 69 -5.18 25.27 -12.35
C PHE A 69 -6.65 25.27 -12.79
N ASN A 70 -7.26 24.09 -12.88
CA ASN A 70 -8.67 23.92 -13.26
C ASN A 70 -9.61 24.65 -12.28
N LEU A 71 -9.37 24.49 -10.97
CA LEU A 71 -10.12 25.18 -9.93
C LEU A 71 -10.05 26.71 -10.08
N ILE A 72 -8.85 27.25 -10.30
CA ILE A 72 -8.65 28.68 -10.50
C ILE A 72 -9.41 29.18 -11.74
N GLN A 73 -9.34 28.45 -12.85
CA GLN A 73 -10.03 28.81 -14.10
C GLN A 73 -11.56 28.86 -13.92
N GLN A 74 -12.12 27.97 -13.10
CA GLN A 74 -13.55 27.95 -12.78
C GLN A 74 -13.98 29.16 -11.94
N LEU A 75 -13.10 29.59 -11.02
CA LEU A 75 -13.34 30.74 -10.15
C LEU A 75 -13.11 32.09 -10.85
N LEU A 76 -12.35 32.11 -11.95
CA LEU A 76 -12.09 33.32 -12.73
C LEU A 76 -13.33 33.80 -13.49
N PRO A 77 -13.51 35.13 -13.63
CA PRO A 77 -14.45 35.73 -14.57
C PRO A 77 -14.24 35.22 -16.00
N GLU A 78 -15.32 35.05 -16.77
CA GLU A 78 -15.27 34.44 -18.11
C GLU A 78 -14.29 35.10 -19.06
N ASP A 79 -14.14 36.43 -18.99
CA ASP A 79 -13.23 37.24 -19.81
C ASP A 79 -11.75 37.02 -19.48
N LEU A 80 -11.45 36.48 -18.29
CA LEU A 80 -10.09 36.19 -17.83
C LEU A 80 -9.71 34.70 -17.94
N ARG A 81 -10.63 33.84 -18.38
CA ARG A 81 -10.36 32.40 -18.53
C ARG A 81 -9.51 32.15 -19.75
N THR A 82 -8.39 31.43 -19.57
CA THR A 82 -7.49 31.07 -20.68
C THR A 82 -7.92 29.81 -21.43
N GLN A 83 -8.82 29.01 -20.85
CA GLN A 83 -9.44 27.85 -21.48
C GLN A 83 -10.95 28.10 -21.58
N LYS A 84 -11.50 27.87 -22.78
CA LYS A 84 -12.96 27.74 -22.93
C LYS A 84 -13.37 26.46 -22.20
N LEU A 85 -14.02 26.63 -21.07
CA LEU A 85 -14.74 25.53 -20.43
C LEU A 85 -15.91 25.20 -21.34
N ASP A 86 -15.98 23.95 -21.81
CA ASP A 86 -17.19 23.49 -22.48
C ASP A 86 -18.35 23.65 -21.50
N ALA A 87 -19.46 24.25 -21.93
CA ALA A 87 -20.63 24.47 -21.06
C ALA A 87 -21.19 23.16 -20.47
N ASP A 88 -20.83 22.02 -21.07
CA ASP A 88 -21.20 20.67 -20.66
C ASP A 88 -20.18 20.00 -19.72
N GLN A 89 -18.99 20.59 -19.53
CA GLN A 89 -18.01 20.11 -18.54
C GLN A 89 -18.40 20.60 -17.16
N ARG A 90 -19.17 19.78 -16.45
CA ARG A 90 -19.43 19.94 -15.03
C ARG A 90 -18.13 19.70 -14.26
N PHE A 91 -17.48 20.76 -13.81
CA PHE A 91 -16.40 20.65 -12.83
C PHE A 91 -17.00 20.49 -11.44
N ASP A 92 -16.84 19.32 -10.84
CA ASP A 92 -17.19 19.05 -9.45
C ASP A 92 -15.91 18.89 -8.64
N PHE A 93 -15.56 19.92 -7.86
CA PHE A 93 -14.34 19.91 -7.06
C PHE A 93 -14.27 18.74 -6.08
N SER A 94 -15.42 18.30 -5.55
CA SER A 94 -15.43 17.18 -4.60
C SER A 94 -15.02 15.88 -5.27
N GLU A 95 -15.55 15.61 -6.46
CA GLU A 95 -15.24 14.41 -7.24
C GLU A 95 -13.78 14.41 -7.69
N GLU A 96 -13.29 15.54 -8.21
CA GLU A 96 -11.89 15.69 -8.65
C GLU A 96 -10.89 15.55 -7.49
N LEU A 97 -11.24 16.05 -6.30
CA LEU A 97 -10.42 15.88 -5.10
C LEU A 97 -10.39 14.42 -4.63
N ASP A 98 -11.54 13.75 -4.63
CA ASP A 98 -11.62 12.32 -4.28
C ASP A 98 -10.78 11.46 -5.25
N ASP A 99 -10.81 11.78 -6.54
CA ASP A 99 -9.99 11.14 -7.56
C ASP A 99 -8.49 11.40 -7.34
N LEU A 100 -8.09 12.64 -6.99
CA LEU A 100 -6.71 12.96 -6.63
C LEU A 100 -6.25 12.17 -5.40
N ILE A 101 -7.08 12.10 -4.35
CA ILE A 101 -6.79 11.35 -3.12
C ILE A 101 -6.63 9.86 -3.46
N ALA A 102 -7.55 9.26 -4.22
CA ALA A 102 -7.47 7.87 -4.63
C ALA A 102 -6.24 7.60 -5.50
N PHE A 103 -5.90 8.53 -6.40
CA PHE A 103 -4.73 8.48 -7.26
C PHE A 103 -3.42 8.51 -6.46
N ALA A 104 -3.34 9.36 -5.43
CA ALA A 104 -2.21 9.46 -4.52
C ALA A 104 -2.07 8.21 -3.64
N GLN A 105 -3.16 7.75 -3.02
CA GLN A 105 -3.16 6.56 -2.16
C GLN A 105 -2.66 5.31 -2.88
N ARG A 106 -3.08 5.08 -4.14
CA ARG A 106 -2.60 3.95 -4.94
C ARG A 106 -1.09 3.98 -5.20
N ARG A 107 -0.48 5.17 -5.14
CA ARG A 107 0.94 5.39 -5.33
C ARG A 107 1.71 5.49 -4.04
N GLN A 108 1.10 5.63 -2.87
CA GLN A 108 1.86 5.64 -1.62
C GLN A 108 2.58 4.31 -1.39
N PHE A 109 3.71 4.36 -0.68
CA PHE A 109 4.38 3.15 -0.23
C PHE A 109 3.54 2.44 0.83
N GLY A 110 3.48 1.10 0.77
CA GLY A 110 2.97 0.31 1.88
C GLY A 110 3.80 0.52 3.16
N PRO A 111 3.25 0.20 4.35
CA PRO A 111 3.84 0.54 5.65
C PRO A 111 5.27 0.02 5.84
N SER A 112 5.56 -1.19 5.34
CA SER A 112 6.90 -1.78 5.40
C SER A 112 7.91 -1.00 4.55
N THR A 113 7.58 -0.73 3.29
CA THR A 113 8.46 0.01 2.38
C THR A 113 8.65 1.44 2.86
N ALA A 114 7.59 2.12 3.31
CA ALA A 114 7.66 3.47 3.86
C ALA A 114 8.60 3.54 5.08
N SER A 115 8.56 2.54 5.96
CA SER A 115 9.44 2.47 7.13
C SER A 115 10.91 2.30 6.74
N LEU A 116 11.20 1.50 5.70
CA LEU A 116 12.56 1.35 5.17
C LEU A 116 13.06 2.64 4.50
N VAL A 117 12.20 3.34 3.74
CA VAL A 117 12.52 4.64 3.14
C VAL A 117 12.85 5.67 4.21
N LYS A 118 12.00 5.83 5.24
CA LYS A 118 12.27 6.74 6.37
C LYS A 118 13.57 6.40 7.10
N ALA A 119 13.86 5.11 7.27
CA ALA A 119 15.09 4.65 7.89
C ALA A 119 16.33 4.94 7.03
N ALA A 120 16.20 4.93 5.71
CA ALA A 120 17.26 5.31 4.77
C ALA A 120 17.50 6.82 4.80
N GLU A 121 16.45 7.63 4.76
CA GLU A 121 16.51 9.10 4.88
C GLU A 121 17.20 9.53 6.17
N ALA A 122 16.82 8.93 7.31
CA ALA A 122 17.45 9.23 8.61
C ALA A 122 18.94 8.84 8.70
N ARG A 123 19.45 8.08 7.72
CA ARG A 123 20.85 7.62 7.62
C ARG A 123 21.58 8.22 6.43
N ASP A 124 20.99 9.20 5.76
CA ASP A 124 21.50 9.79 4.53
C ASP A 124 21.80 8.75 3.43
N ILE A 125 21.02 7.66 3.40
CA ILE A 125 21.09 6.66 2.35
C ILE A 125 20.17 7.08 1.21
N PRO A 126 20.70 7.37 0.02
CA PRO A 126 19.89 7.78 -1.11
C PRO A 126 18.98 6.65 -1.55
N TRP A 127 17.79 6.98 -2.03
CA TRP A 127 16.83 6.00 -2.52
C TRP A 127 16.15 6.47 -3.79
N LEU A 128 15.66 5.51 -4.58
CA LEU A 128 14.93 5.74 -5.82
C LEU A 128 13.80 4.72 -5.94
N ARG A 129 12.58 5.19 -6.19
CA ARG A 129 11.49 4.31 -6.59
C ARG A 129 11.68 3.87 -8.04
N LEU A 130 11.62 2.56 -8.28
CA LEU A 130 11.83 1.97 -9.60
C LEU A 130 10.52 1.63 -10.34
N ASN A 131 9.41 1.43 -9.62
CA ASN A 131 8.12 1.13 -10.23
C ASN A 131 6.92 1.51 -9.32
N ASP A 132 5.71 1.33 -9.85
CA ASP A 132 4.47 1.59 -9.09
C ASP A 132 4.22 0.54 -7.98
N TYR A 133 4.81 -0.67 -8.07
CA TYR A 133 4.64 -1.79 -7.14
C TYR A 133 5.60 -1.79 -5.93
N SER A 134 6.00 -0.61 -5.46
CA SER A 134 6.89 -0.45 -4.29
C SER A 134 8.26 -1.11 -4.39
N LEU A 135 8.81 -1.27 -5.61
CA LEU A 135 10.22 -1.61 -5.80
C LEU A 135 11.07 -0.35 -5.58
N VAL A 136 11.97 -0.41 -4.60
CA VAL A 136 12.84 0.70 -4.23
C VAL A 136 14.29 0.25 -4.32
N GLN A 137 15.13 1.13 -4.87
CA GLN A 137 16.57 1.03 -4.80
C GLN A 137 17.08 1.91 -3.67
N PHE A 138 17.98 1.38 -2.84
CA PHE A 138 18.74 2.10 -1.83
C PHE A 138 20.21 2.11 -2.22
N GLY A 139 20.91 3.23 -2.02
CA GLY A 139 22.31 3.39 -2.40
C GLY A 139 22.54 3.53 -3.91
N HIS A 140 23.81 3.67 -4.28
CA HIS A 140 24.24 3.87 -5.67
C HIS A 140 25.37 2.92 -6.08
N GLY A 141 25.49 2.71 -7.39
CA GLY A 141 26.59 1.94 -8.00
C GLY A 141 26.71 0.53 -7.42
N LYS A 142 27.93 0.10 -7.12
CA LYS A 142 28.21 -1.24 -6.57
C LYS A 142 27.60 -1.51 -5.19
N HIS A 143 27.16 -0.46 -4.49
CA HIS A 143 26.56 -0.57 -3.15
C HIS A 143 25.02 -0.54 -3.17
N GLN A 144 24.42 -0.43 -4.36
CA GLN A 144 22.96 -0.38 -4.45
C GLN A 144 22.31 -1.69 -3.99
N GLN A 145 21.17 -1.59 -3.32
CA GLN A 145 20.33 -2.71 -2.92
C GLN A 145 18.89 -2.45 -3.39
N ARG A 146 18.22 -3.49 -3.91
CA ARG A 146 16.81 -3.40 -4.30
C ARG A 146 15.95 -4.16 -3.30
N VAL A 147 14.84 -3.54 -2.92
CA VAL A 147 13.87 -4.09 -1.98
C VAL A 147 12.47 -3.88 -2.52
N GLN A 148 11.64 -4.91 -2.42
CA GLN A 148 10.21 -4.84 -2.68
C GLN A 148 9.47 -5.43 -1.49
N ALA A 149 8.68 -4.60 -0.81
CA ALA A 149 8.11 -4.92 0.51
C ALA A 149 9.19 -5.38 1.50
N THR A 150 9.30 -6.68 1.78
CA THR A 150 10.31 -7.27 2.68
C THR A 150 11.28 -8.21 1.95
N ILE A 151 11.19 -8.33 0.62
CA ILE A 151 12.08 -9.15 -0.20
C ILE A 151 13.23 -8.25 -0.65
N THR A 152 14.46 -8.66 -0.37
CA THR A 152 15.67 -7.91 -0.71
C THR A 152 16.46 -8.59 -1.82
N SER A 153 17.45 -7.90 -2.38
CA SER A 153 18.42 -8.50 -3.32
C SER A 153 19.23 -9.66 -2.73
N GLN A 154 19.20 -9.85 -1.41
CA GLN A 154 19.87 -10.96 -0.72
C GLN A 154 18.94 -12.14 -0.42
N THR A 155 17.61 -11.96 -0.56
CA THR A 155 16.64 -13.03 -0.37
C THR A 155 16.73 -14.00 -1.55
N ARG A 156 17.20 -15.23 -1.29
CA ARG A 156 17.40 -16.25 -2.33
C ARG A 156 16.06 -16.63 -2.97
N HIS A 157 16.00 -16.73 -4.29
CA HIS A 157 14.79 -17.08 -5.04
C HIS A 157 14.12 -18.36 -4.55
N ILE A 158 14.88 -19.44 -4.41
CA ILE A 158 14.39 -20.73 -3.90
C ILE A 158 13.77 -20.59 -2.51
N ALA A 159 14.32 -19.73 -1.64
CA ALA A 159 13.74 -19.49 -0.32
C ALA A 159 12.39 -18.75 -0.41
N VAL A 160 12.26 -17.81 -1.35
CA VAL A 160 10.97 -17.13 -1.61
C VAL A 160 9.93 -18.13 -2.11
N GLU A 161 10.29 -19.00 -3.06
CA GLU A 161 9.41 -20.04 -3.60
C GLU A 161 8.93 -20.99 -2.49
N ILE A 162 9.87 -21.58 -1.74
CA ILE A 162 9.56 -22.48 -0.62
C ILE A 162 8.64 -21.78 0.38
N SER A 163 8.97 -20.55 0.81
CA SER A 163 8.18 -19.81 1.81
C SER A 163 6.77 -19.43 1.33
N SER A 164 6.57 -19.36 0.01
CA SER A 164 5.28 -19.06 -0.60
C SER A 164 4.40 -20.31 -0.76
N ASP A 165 5.01 -21.50 -0.72
CA ASP A 165 4.32 -22.79 -0.76
C ASP A 165 4.14 -23.36 0.66
N LYS A 166 2.88 -23.48 1.08
CA LYS A 166 2.54 -23.95 2.43
C LYS A 166 2.85 -25.43 2.65
N GLU A 167 2.78 -26.26 1.63
CA GLU A 167 3.06 -27.69 1.74
C GLU A 167 4.56 -27.93 1.81
N GLU A 168 5.34 -27.30 0.92
CA GLU A 168 6.81 -27.40 0.95
C GLU A 168 7.38 -26.83 2.25
N THR A 169 6.91 -25.66 2.67
CA THR A 169 7.32 -25.07 3.96
C THR A 169 7.00 -26.02 5.10
N HIS A 170 5.78 -26.53 5.18
CA HIS A 170 5.36 -27.44 6.25
C HIS A 170 6.21 -28.70 6.29
N LYS A 171 6.43 -29.33 5.13
CA LYS A 171 7.23 -30.55 5.02
C LYS A 171 8.67 -30.33 5.47
N ILE A 172 9.30 -29.25 5.05
CA ILE A 172 10.68 -28.93 5.46
C ILE A 172 10.75 -28.74 6.98
N LEU A 173 9.80 -28.01 7.58
CA LEU A 173 9.77 -27.81 9.03
C LEU A 173 9.55 -29.14 9.77
N ALA A 174 8.66 -30.00 9.26
CA ALA A 174 8.39 -31.33 9.82
C ALA A 174 9.63 -32.26 9.73
N ASP A 175 10.29 -32.30 8.58
CA ASP A 175 11.49 -33.12 8.33
C ASP A 175 12.66 -32.69 9.22
N LEU A 176 12.70 -31.41 9.62
CA LEU A 176 13.65 -30.87 10.61
C LEU A 176 13.25 -31.16 12.08
N GLY A 177 12.11 -31.81 12.32
CA GLY A 177 11.62 -32.15 13.65
C GLY A 177 10.94 -31.00 14.40
N LEU A 178 10.58 -29.91 13.72
CA LEU A 178 9.82 -28.82 14.34
C LEU A 178 8.36 -29.23 14.57
N PRO A 179 7.74 -28.76 15.67
CA PRO A 179 6.34 -29.04 15.93
C PRO A 179 5.45 -28.30 14.94
N VAL A 180 4.86 -29.03 14.00
CA VAL A 180 3.91 -28.51 13.03
C VAL A 180 2.56 -29.23 13.14
N PRO A 181 1.42 -28.58 12.82
CA PRO A 181 0.12 -29.24 12.79
C PRO A 181 0.13 -30.45 11.85
N ARG A 182 -0.64 -31.50 12.14
CA ARG A 182 -0.85 -32.56 11.15
C ARG A 182 -1.76 -32.00 10.06
N GLN A 183 -1.34 -32.03 8.80
CA GLN A 183 -2.10 -31.47 7.69
C GLN A 183 -2.15 -32.41 6.47
N GLU A 184 -3.23 -32.32 5.68
CA GLU A 184 -3.39 -33.02 4.40
C GLU A 184 -4.08 -32.13 3.35
N LEU A 185 -3.77 -32.36 2.08
CA LEU A 185 -4.47 -31.72 0.96
C LEU A 185 -5.83 -32.37 0.70
N VAL A 186 -6.84 -31.54 0.49
CA VAL A 186 -8.21 -31.96 0.23
C VAL A 186 -8.84 -31.19 -0.93
N ARG A 187 -9.60 -31.91 -1.75
CA ARG A 187 -10.34 -31.38 -2.91
C ARG A 187 -11.85 -31.59 -2.82
N SER A 188 -12.32 -32.32 -1.81
CA SER A 188 -13.74 -32.58 -1.61
C SER A 188 -14.11 -32.57 -0.13
N PRO A 189 -15.32 -32.10 0.22
CA PRO A 189 -15.80 -32.13 1.61
C PRO A 189 -15.78 -33.53 2.22
N LYS A 190 -16.19 -34.56 1.45
CA LYS A 190 -16.16 -35.97 1.90
C LYS A 190 -14.77 -36.43 2.34
N ARG A 191 -13.72 -36.04 1.60
CA ARG A 191 -12.34 -36.38 1.97
C ARG A 191 -11.90 -35.60 3.21
N ALA A 192 -12.28 -34.33 3.33
CA ALA A 192 -11.99 -33.51 4.50
C ALA A 192 -12.63 -34.08 5.78
N ILE A 193 -13.90 -34.50 5.72
CA ILE A 193 -14.60 -35.14 6.84
C ILE A 193 -13.87 -36.42 7.29
N SER A 194 -13.56 -37.32 6.34
CA SER A 194 -12.80 -38.55 6.64
C SER A 194 -11.44 -38.29 7.29
N ILE A 195 -10.76 -37.21 6.90
CA ILE A 195 -9.50 -36.82 7.52
C ILE A 195 -9.74 -36.25 8.92
N ALA A 196 -10.76 -35.43 9.11
CA ALA A 196 -11.12 -34.87 10.42
C ALA A 196 -11.45 -35.96 11.44
N GLU A 197 -12.20 -37.00 11.03
CA GLU A 197 -12.50 -38.16 11.87
C GLU A 197 -11.22 -38.89 12.34
N ARG A 198 -10.21 -39.00 11.45
CA ARG A 198 -8.92 -39.62 11.78
C ARG A 198 -8.01 -38.71 12.62
N MET A 199 -8.00 -37.41 12.33
CA MET A 199 -7.15 -36.44 13.03
C MET A 199 -7.68 -36.11 14.43
N GLY A 200 -9.01 -36.15 14.60
CA GLY A 200 -9.71 -35.65 15.78
C GLY A 200 -10.08 -34.17 15.62
N TYR A 201 -11.23 -33.81 16.17
CA TYR A 201 -11.72 -32.43 16.23
C TYR A 201 -11.12 -31.66 17.44
N PRO A 202 -11.00 -30.32 17.38
CA PRO A 202 -11.32 -29.46 16.25
C PRO A 202 -10.25 -29.42 15.15
N VAL A 203 -10.68 -29.09 13.94
CA VAL A 203 -9.80 -28.93 12.76
C VAL A 203 -9.92 -27.52 12.15
N VAL A 204 -8.96 -27.19 11.30
CA VAL A 204 -8.88 -25.95 10.53
C VAL A 204 -8.90 -26.29 9.04
N ILE A 205 -9.59 -25.48 8.24
CA ILE A 205 -9.55 -25.57 6.78
C ILE A 205 -9.11 -24.23 6.20
N LYS A 206 -8.13 -24.25 5.28
CA LYS A 206 -7.60 -23.06 4.61
C LYS A 206 -7.34 -23.30 3.11
N PRO A 207 -7.42 -22.28 2.25
CA PRO A 207 -7.05 -22.42 0.84
C PRO A 207 -5.53 -22.64 0.71
N TYR A 208 -5.14 -23.51 -0.23
CA TYR A 208 -3.73 -23.85 -0.47
C TYR A 208 -2.87 -22.61 -0.73
N ASN A 209 -3.23 -21.81 -1.74
CA ASN A 209 -2.51 -20.61 -2.18
C ASN A 209 -3.16 -19.29 -1.71
N GLY A 210 -3.90 -19.32 -0.60
CA GLY A 210 -4.55 -18.13 -0.03
C GLY A 210 -3.63 -17.27 0.84
N ASN A 211 -3.66 -15.95 0.63
CA ASN A 211 -2.97 -14.95 1.46
C ASN A 211 -3.96 -14.10 2.28
N HIS A 212 -3.46 -13.49 3.37
CA HIS A 212 -4.20 -12.58 4.25
C HIS A 212 -5.39 -13.23 5.00
N GLY A 213 -5.34 -14.53 5.26
CA GLY A 213 -6.39 -15.23 6.02
C GLY A 213 -7.73 -15.39 5.27
N ARG A 214 -7.82 -15.00 4.00
CA ARG A 214 -9.02 -15.19 3.18
C ARG A 214 -9.32 -16.67 2.99
N GLY A 215 -10.58 -17.05 3.20
CA GLY A 215 -11.05 -18.43 3.10
C GLY A 215 -10.63 -19.35 4.24
N VAL A 216 -10.00 -18.84 5.30
CA VAL A 216 -9.60 -19.64 6.46
C VAL A 216 -10.80 -19.83 7.40
N SER A 217 -11.10 -21.07 7.75
CA SER A 217 -12.14 -21.43 8.72
C SER A 217 -11.49 -22.19 9.89
N LEU A 218 -11.72 -21.70 11.11
CA LEU A 218 -11.12 -22.21 12.34
C LEU A 218 -12.16 -22.92 13.21
N ASN A 219 -11.69 -23.74 14.17
CA ASN A 219 -12.53 -24.36 15.20
C ASN A 219 -13.70 -25.16 14.64
N LEU A 220 -13.47 -25.91 13.56
CA LEU A 220 -14.46 -26.79 12.96
C LEU A 220 -14.58 -28.06 13.81
N ARG A 221 -15.80 -28.41 14.21
CA ARG A 221 -16.11 -29.46 15.19
C ARG A 221 -17.08 -30.53 14.69
N ASN A 222 -17.62 -30.37 13.48
CA ASN A 222 -18.53 -31.32 12.88
C ASN A 222 -18.51 -31.23 11.34
N ASP A 223 -19.14 -32.21 10.71
CA ASP A 223 -19.16 -32.40 9.26
C ASP A 223 -19.79 -31.21 8.51
N ALA A 224 -20.92 -30.69 9.01
CA ALA A 224 -21.62 -29.56 8.39
C ALA A 224 -20.73 -28.30 8.34
N GLN A 225 -19.97 -28.04 9.41
CA GLN A 225 -18.99 -26.95 9.45
C GLN A 225 -17.83 -27.18 8.47
N ILE A 226 -17.40 -28.43 8.27
CA ILE A 226 -16.37 -28.78 7.28
C ILE A 226 -16.87 -28.53 5.86
N GLU A 227 -18.11 -28.91 5.54
CA GLU A 227 -18.69 -28.70 4.21
C GLU A 227 -18.72 -27.21 3.85
N GLU A 228 -19.25 -26.38 4.74
CA GLU A 228 -19.31 -24.93 4.57
C GLU A 228 -17.90 -24.30 4.48
N ALA A 229 -16.96 -24.77 5.30
CA ALA A 229 -15.58 -24.31 5.26
C ALA A 229 -14.86 -24.69 3.96
N MET A 230 -15.14 -25.87 3.41
CA MET A 230 -14.61 -26.30 2.11
C MET A 230 -15.15 -25.45 0.98
N GLU A 231 -16.45 -25.12 0.97
CA GLU A 231 -17.02 -24.22 -0.01
C GLU A 231 -16.31 -22.85 0.01
N ARG A 232 -16.17 -22.25 1.19
CA ARG A 232 -15.42 -20.98 1.35
C ARG A 232 -13.97 -21.10 0.87
N ALA A 233 -13.27 -22.17 1.23
CA ALA A 233 -11.87 -22.34 0.86
C ALA A 233 -11.70 -22.50 -0.65
N LEU A 234 -12.60 -23.24 -1.29
CA LEU A 234 -12.56 -23.53 -2.73
C LEU A 234 -12.93 -22.34 -3.62
N GLN A 235 -13.63 -21.33 -3.09
CA GLN A 235 -13.82 -20.04 -3.77
C GLN A 235 -12.49 -19.30 -4.01
N HIS A 236 -11.47 -19.58 -3.20
CA HIS A 236 -10.17 -18.91 -3.28
C HIS A 236 -9.06 -19.77 -3.90
N ALA A 237 -9.22 -21.09 -3.93
CA ALA A 237 -8.20 -22.02 -4.44
C ALA A 237 -8.84 -23.30 -4.99
N ARG A 238 -8.19 -23.96 -5.95
CA ARG A 238 -8.65 -25.28 -6.45
C ARG A 238 -8.48 -26.42 -5.43
N THR A 239 -7.78 -26.17 -4.33
CA THR A 239 -7.41 -27.17 -3.33
C THR A 239 -7.32 -26.48 -1.97
N ALA A 240 -7.74 -27.19 -0.93
CA ALA A 240 -7.65 -26.72 0.45
C ALA A 240 -6.72 -27.63 1.26
N VAL A 241 -6.27 -27.11 2.40
CA VAL A 241 -5.52 -27.84 3.41
C VAL A 241 -6.44 -27.99 4.61
N ILE A 242 -6.57 -29.22 5.11
CA ILE A 242 -7.15 -29.51 6.43
C ILE A 242 -6.01 -29.78 7.41
N GLU A 243 -6.07 -29.18 8.59
CA GLU A 243 -5.05 -29.36 9.64
C GLU A 243 -5.65 -29.46 11.05
N THR A 244 -4.91 -30.08 11.97
CA THR A 244 -5.28 -30.10 13.40
C THR A 244 -5.25 -28.69 13.98
N MET A 245 -6.26 -28.33 14.76
CA MET A 245 -6.26 -27.06 15.50
C MET A 245 -5.30 -27.14 16.69
N ILE A 246 -4.49 -26.11 16.89
CA ILE A 246 -3.62 -25.95 18.05
C ILE A 246 -4.11 -24.74 18.84
N ASP A 247 -4.46 -24.96 20.11
CA ASP A 247 -4.85 -23.89 21.02
C ASP A 247 -3.62 -23.16 21.57
N GLY A 248 -3.71 -21.83 21.67
CA GLY A 248 -2.64 -21.02 22.23
C GLY A 248 -2.66 -19.58 21.72
N PHE A 249 -1.56 -18.88 21.97
CA PHE A 249 -1.35 -17.51 21.49
C PHE A 249 -0.61 -17.50 20.15
N ASP A 250 -1.20 -16.88 19.14
CA ASP A 250 -0.55 -16.59 17.86
C ASP A 250 0.50 -15.48 18.03
N HIS A 251 1.74 -15.77 17.68
CA HIS A 251 2.86 -14.82 17.71
C HIS A 251 3.52 -14.72 16.33
N ARG A 252 3.76 -13.49 15.89
CA ARG A 252 4.58 -13.19 14.72
C ARG A 252 6.01 -12.90 15.17
N MET A 253 6.94 -13.70 14.68
CA MET A 253 8.36 -13.59 14.98
C MET A 253 9.10 -12.99 13.77
N LEU A 254 9.88 -11.94 13.99
CA LEU A 254 10.74 -11.33 12.98
C LEU A 254 12.18 -11.79 13.19
N VAL A 255 12.70 -12.53 12.22
CA VAL A 255 14.10 -13.01 12.23
C VAL A 255 14.90 -12.25 11.18
N ILE A 256 16.02 -11.66 11.58
CA ILE A 256 16.93 -10.90 10.71
C ILE A 256 18.33 -11.48 10.90
N ASN A 257 19.00 -11.87 9.81
CA ASN A 257 20.36 -12.45 9.84
C ASN A 257 20.53 -13.64 10.81
N GLY A 258 19.47 -14.44 10.98
CA GLY A 258 19.47 -15.60 11.88
C GLY A 258 19.15 -15.27 13.34
N GLU A 259 18.94 -13.99 13.68
CA GLU A 259 18.61 -13.55 15.03
C GLU A 259 17.15 -13.14 15.14
N LEU A 260 16.50 -13.51 16.25
CA LEU A 260 15.13 -13.10 16.56
C LEU A 260 15.12 -11.63 17.00
N ALA A 261 14.72 -10.73 16.10
CA ALA A 261 14.74 -9.29 16.32
C ALA A 261 13.49 -8.77 17.06
N ALA A 262 12.32 -9.38 16.82
CA ALA A 262 11.07 -8.96 17.47
C ALA A 262 10.04 -10.09 17.52
N VAL A 263 9.13 -10.01 18.50
CA VAL A 263 7.95 -10.88 18.61
C VAL A 263 6.73 -10.02 18.88
N ALA A 264 5.67 -10.21 18.10
CA ALA A 264 4.39 -9.54 18.29
C ALA A 264 3.28 -10.57 18.48
N LYS A 265 2.54 -10.49 19.59
CA LYS A 265 1.33 -11.29 19.77
C LYS A 265 0.22 -10.76 18.86
N ARG A 266 -0.40 -11.64 18.10
CA ARG A 266 -1.57 -11.30 17.29
C ARG A 266 -2.83 -11.44 18.15
N VAL A 267 -3.58 -10.36 18.22
CA VAL A 267 -4.93 -10.36 18.81
C VAL A 267 -5.88 -10.30 17.62
N PRO A 268 -6.79 -11.28 17.45
CA PRO A 268 -7.85 -11.17 16.44
C PRO A 268 -8.61 -9.87 16.68
N GLY A 269 -8.74 -9.05 15.63
CA GLY A 269 -9.59 -7.86 15.63
C GLY A 269 -11.05 -8.22 15.39
#